data_AF-A0A924Y4Z9-F1
#
_entry.id   AF-A0A924Y4Z9-F1
#
_cell.length_a   1.000
_cell.length_b   1.000
_cell.length_c   1.000
_cell.angle_alpha   90.00
_cell.angle_beta   90.00
_cell.angle_gamma   90.00
#
_symmetry.space_group_name_H-M   'P 1'
#
loop_
_entity.id
_entity.type
_entity.pdbx_description
1 polymer ?
#
loop_
_entity_poly.entity_id
_entity_poly.type
_entity_poly.pdbx_seq_one_letter_code
_entity_poly.pdbx_strand_id
1 'polypeptide(L)'
;MSTIIDNAGHQSAISEELSGTLTLLLNRYLQLLTEDHGDFWSRQEEQTVLQVRDVLTRAGHAPYLPHEVRAHIDYPFFGKNR
;
A
#
# COMPACT_ATOMS: atom_id res chain seq x y z
N MET A 1 -1.53 22.93 -31.89
CA MET A 1 -0.77 21.94 -31.09
C MET A 1 -0.99 22.21 -29.59
N SER A 2 -2.22 22.10 -29.08
CA SER A 2 -2.52 22.36 -27.65
C SER A 2 -3.01 21.13 -26.88
N THR A 3 -3.54 20.11 -27.55
CA THR A 3 -4.26 19.00 -26.90
C THR A 3 -3.38 17.98 -26.17
N ILE A 4 -2.08 17.88 -26.50
CA ILE A 4 -1.19 16.85 -25.93
C ILE A 4 -0.70 17.25 -24.53
N ILE A 5 -0.47 18.55 -24.30
CA ILE A 5 0.01 19.08 -23.02
C ILE A 5 -1.09 19.00 -21.95
N ASP A 6 -2.33 19.32 -22.34
CA ASP A 6 -3.48 19.25 -21.44
C ASP A 6 -3.74 17.80 -20.99
N ASN A 7 -3.66 16.82 -21.90
CA ASN A 7 -3.92 15.42 -21.56
C ASN A 7 -2.86 14.84 -20.62
N ALA A 8 -1.58 15.19 -20.80
CA ALA A 8 -0.50 14.76 -19.91
C ALA A 8 -0.64 15.37 -18.50
N GLY A 9 -1.01 16.65 -18.40
CA GLY A 9 -1.27 17.32 -17.11
C GLY A 9 -2.44 16.71 -16.34
N HIS A 10 -3.54 16.40 -17.03
CA HIS A 10 -4.71 15.74 -16.41
C HIS A 10 -4.41 14.30 -15.97
N GLN A 11 -3.63 13.54 -16.77
CA GLN A 11 -3.20 12.20 -16.38
C GLN A 11 -2.29 12.20 -15.15
N SER A 12 -1.41 13.21 -15.02
CA SER A 12 -0.58 13.40 -13.83
C SER A 12 -1.41 13.68 -12.58
N ALA A 13 -2.39 14.59 -12.68
CA ALA A 13 -3.25 14.95 -11.55
C ALA A 13 -4.10 13.76 -11.04
N ILE A 14 -4.68 12.97 -11.98
CA ILE A 14 -5.43 11.77 -11.62
C ILE A 14 -4.52 10.72 -10.96
N SER A 15 -3.30 10.55 -11.47
CA SER A 15 -2.33 9.60 -10.89
C SER A 15 -1.94 9.98 -9.46
N GLU A 16 -1.76 11.27 -9.19
CA GLU A 16 -1.46 11.79 -7.84
C GLU A 16 -2.63 11.57 -6.88
N GLU A 17 -3.87 11.89 -7.31
CA GLU A 17 -5.08 11.71 -6.51
C GLU A 17 -5.32 10.22 -6.17
N LEU A 18 -5.15 9.33 -7.15
CA LEU A 18 -5.27 7.89 -6.96
C LEU A 18 -4.20 7.38 -5.97
N SER A 19 -2.97 7.84 -6.09
CA SER A 19 -1.87 7.42 -5.21
C SER A 19 -2.07 7.92 -3.78
N GLY A 20 -2.58 9.15 -3.61
CA GLY A 20 -2.99 9.68 -2.31
C GLY A 20 -4.11 8.86 -1.69
N THR A 21 -5.14 8.53 -2.48
CA THR A 21 -6.27 7.69 -2.04
C THR A 21 -5.82 6.29 -1.62
N LEU A 22 -4.99 5.64 -2.44
CA LEU A 22 -4.44 4.32 -2.13
C LEU A 22 -3.57 4.34 -0.86
N THR A 23 -2.81 5.42 -0.63
CA THR A 23 -2.02 5.58 0.60
C THR A 23 -2.92 5.69 1.83
N LEU A 24 -4.01 6.47 1.76
CA LEU A 24 -4.99 6.58 2.86
C LEU A 24 -5.68 5.25 3.14
N LEU A 25 -6.09 4.53 2.09
CA LEU A 25 -6.72 3.23 2.21
C LEU A 25 -5.76 2.19 2.81
N LEU A 26 -4.51 2.19 2.36
CA LEU A 26 -3.48 1.31 2.93
C LEU A 26 -3.32 1.59 4.42
N ASN A 27 -3.14 2.85 4.83
CA ASN A 27 -2.99 3.21 6.24
C ASN A 27 -4.19 2.77 7.08
N ARG A 28 -5.42 2.98 6.58
CA ARG A 28 -6.63 2.56 7.29
C ARG A 28 -6.73 1.05 7.40
N TYR A 29 -6.36 0.32 6.35
CA TYR A 29 -6.36 -1.13 6.35
C TYR A 29 -5.34 -1.69 7.33
N LEU A 30 -4.13 -1.13 7.38
CA LEU A 30 -3.10 -1.51 8.36
C LEU A 30 -3.57 -1.29 9.79
N GLN A 31 -4.23 -0.15 10.07
CA GLN A 31 -4.82 0.11 11.39
C GLN A 31 -5.84 -0.97 11.77
N LEU A 32 -6.77 -1.29 10.86
CA LEU A 32 -7.79 -2.32 11.11
C LEU A 32 -7.15 -3.70 11.32
N LEU A 33 -6.17 -4.09 10.50
CA LEU A 33 -5.46 -5.36 10.68
C LEU A 33 -4.76 -5.45 12.04
N THR A 34 -4.09 -4.39 12.47
CA THR A 34 -3.45 -4.35 13.78
C THR A 34 -4.46 -4.37 14.93
N GLU A 35 -5.61 -3.69 14.79
CA GLU A 35 -6.68 -3.70 15.80
C GLU A 35 -7.37 -5.07 15.91
N ASP A 36 -7.63 -5.75 14.79
CA ASP A 36 -8.43 -6.99 14.74
C ASP A 36 -7.57 -8.26 14.93
N HIS A 37 -6.37 -8.28 14.33
CA HIS A 37 -5.51 -9.46 14.28
C HIS A 37 -4.19 -9.30 15.06
N GLY A 38 -3.81 -8.08 15.45
CA GLY A 38 -2.51 -7.81 16.06
C GLY A 38 -1.38 -8.28 15.14
N ASP A 39 -0.62 -9.28 15.62
CA ASP A 39 0.51 -9.90 14.92
C ASP A 39 0.12 -11.17 14.12
N PHE A 40 -1.17 -11.51 13.99
CA PHE A 40 -1.59 -12.78 13.37
C PHE A 40 -2.29 -12.58 12.04
N TRP A 41 -1.55 -12.08 11.05
CA TRP A 41 -2.09 -11.83 9.72
C TRP A 41 -2.15 -13.12 8.90
N SER A 42 -3.21 -13.26 8.12
CA SER A 42 -3.29 -14.28 7.08
C SER A 42 -2.35 -13.93 5.92
N ARG A 43 -1.93 -14.96 5.17
CA ARG A 43 -1.12 -14.74 3.94
C ARG A 43 -1.82 -13.83 2.94
N GLN A 44 -3.15 -13.85 2.89
CA GLN A 44 -3.90 -13.02 1.93
C GLN A 44 -3.80 -11.53 2.30
N GLU A 45 -3.80 -11.20 3.59
CA GLU A 45 -3.67 -9.83 4.10
C GLU A 45 -2.25 -9.31 3.86
N GLU A 46 -1.24 -10.12 4.16
CA GLU A 46 0.17 -9.83 3.83
C GLU A 46 0.35 -9.55 2.32
N GLN A 47 -0.22 -10.40 1.46
CA GLN A 47 -0.13 -10.23 0.00
C GLN A 47 -0.85 -8.97 -0.47
N THR A 48 -2.00 -8.62 0.13
CA THR A 48 -2.74 -7.41 -0.22
C THR A 48 -1.93 -6.16 0.10
N VAL A 49 -1.31 -6.10 1.29
CA VAL A 49 -0.41 -4.99 1.68
C VAL A 49 0.78 -4.87 0.73
N LEU A 50 1.42 -5.99 0.38
CA LEU A 50 2.53 -6.03 -0.57
C LEU A 50 2.13 -5.50 -1.96
N GLN A 51 0.99 -5.95 -2.49
CA GLN A 51 0.50 -5.53 -3.81
C GLN A 51 0.25 -4.02 -3.86
N VAL A 52 -0.39 -3.45 -2.83
CA VAL A 52 -0.68 -2.01 -2.78
C VAL A 52 0.62 -1.21 -2.62
N ARG A 53 1.53 -1.64 -1.76
CA ARG A 53 2.87 -1.04 -1.61
C ARG A 53 3.62 -0.99 -2.95
N ASP A 54 3.62 -2.11 -3.67
CA ASP A 54 4.34 -2.22 -4.94
C ASP A 54 3.72 -1.35 -6.04
N VAL A 55 2.38 -1.21 -6.07
CA VAL A 55 1.68 -0.27 -6.96
C VAL A 55 2.10 1.18 -6.66
N LEU A 56 2.06 1.58 -5.39
CA LEU A 56 2.46 2.92 -4.96
C LEU A 56 3.95 3.20 -5.28
N THR A 57 4.82 2.22 -5.03
CA THR A 57 6.26 2.32 -5.34
C THR A 57 6.52 2.50 -6.83
N ARG A 58 5.84 1.73 -7.70
CA ARG A 58 5.95 1.89 -9.16
C ARG A 58 5.40 3.23 -9.64
N ALA A 59 4.45 3.81 -8.93
CA ALA A 59 3.93 5.15 -9.19
C ALA A 59 4.85 6.27 -8.64
N GLY A 60 6.00 5.93 -8.04
CA GLY A 60 6.96 6.91 -7.49
C GLY A 60 6.67 7.36 -6.06
N HIS A 61 5.73 6.70 -5.38
CA HIS A 61 5.39 6.98 -3.98
C HIS A 61 6.10 6.01 -3.03
N ALA A 62 6.51 6.49 -1.86
CA ALA A 62 7.10 5.65 -0.81
C ALA A 62 6.13 5.60 0.40
N PRO A 63 5.14 4.69 0.41
CA PRO A 63 4.21 4.59 1.52
C PRO A 63 4.97 4.21 2.80
N TYR A 64 4.71 4.93 3.89
CA TYR A 64 5.24 4.57 5.20
C TYR A 64 4.57 3.30 5.68
N LEU A 65 5.37 2.29 6.04
CA LEU A 65 4.89 1.07 6.67
C LEU A 65 5.41 1.03 8.11
N PRO A 66 4.52 0.94 9.11
CA PRO A 66 4.90 0.77 10.51
C PRO A 66 5.82 -0.45 10.70
N HIS A 67 6.60 -0.45 11.79
CA HIS A 67 7.57 -1.50 12.03
C HIS A 67 6.91 -2.87 12.18
N GLU A 68 5.74 -2.94 12.80
CA GLU A 68 4.98 -4.17 13.01
C GLU A 68 4.55 -4.76 11.65
N VAL A 69 4.05 -3.89 10.76
CA VAL A 69 3.68 -4.26 9.38
C VAL A 69 4.89 -4.76 8.60
N ARG A 70 6.04 -4.10 8.75
CA ARG A 70 7.29 -4.52 8.13
C ARG A 70 7.74 -5.89 8.62
N ALA A 71 7.51 -6.23 9.89
CA ALA A 71 7.82 -7.55 10.41
C ALA A 71 7.01 -8.65 9.70
N HIS A 72 5.74 -8.42 9.36
CA HIS A 72 4.91 -9.37 8.60
C HIS A 72 5.39 -9.57 7.16
N ILE A 73 5.75 -8.49 6.47
CA ILE A 73 6.04 -8.53 5.03
C ILE A 73 7.52 -8.77 4.69
N ASP A 74 8.46 -8.25 5.50
CA ASP A 74 9.90 -8.39 5.25
C ASP A 74 10.46 -9.68 5.90
N TYR A 75 9.80 -10.20 6.95
CA TYR A 75 10.23 -11.38 7.70
C TYR A 75 9.08 -12.38 7.93
N PRO A 76 8.66 -13.14 6.90
CA PRO A 76 7.47 -14.03 6.95
C PRO A 76 7.63 -15.28 7.86
N PHE A 77 8.53 -15.27 8.85
CA PHE A 77 8.94 -16.42 9.65
C PHE A 77 8.40 -16.46 11.09
N PHE A 78 7.64 -15.48 11.56
CA PHE A 78 7.01 -15.54 12.89
C PHE A 78 5.51 -15.81 12.76
N GLY A 79 5.12 -17.08 12.63
CA GLY A 79 3.68 -17.43 12.73
C GLY A 79 3.21 -18.75 12.14
N LYS A 80 4.04 -19.51 11.40
CA LYS A 80 3.63 -20.85 10.93
C LYS A 80 3.94 -21.92 11.95
N ASN A 81 3.16 -21.95 13.03
CA ASN A 81 2.96 -23.15 13.86
C ASN A 81 1.64 -23.01 14.63
N ARG A 82 0.51 -23.18 13.92
CA ARG A 82 -0.68 -23.86 14.42
C ARG A 82 -1.60 -24.24 13.27
#